data_AF-A0A520IPU5-F1
#
_entry.id   AF-A0A520IPU5-F1
#
_cell.length_a   1.000
_cell.length_b   1.000
_cell.length_c   1.000
_cell.angle_alpha   90.00
_cell.angle_beta   90.00
_cell.angle_gamma   90.00
#
_symmetry.space_group_name_H-M   'P 1'
#
loop_
_entity.id
_entity.type
_entity.pdbx_description
1 polymer ?
#
loop_
_entity_poly.entity_id
_entity_poly.type
_entity_poly.pdbx_seq_one_letter_code
_entity_poly.pdbx_strand_id
1 'polypeptide(L)'
;MSKTIFDRQQLYDLVWAEPLLGLSKKYNISDVGLRKNCLRMGVPVPGTGYWAKMQHGKTTTVTPLPKDHYGQTEVVLYLRDENHPATIDGMTPQAAMQALIEREHPDELKITGQLKDADPLIIKAQAALLKRNEYYRAGDILGTESGLLNIRVSDPQINRALCIMDAFVKIMRKRGREFKFRNEITYLVIGEEEIEMTLRETSTATIRQDRWQTRDLIPNGKLELKFGSYDPTVTGRDGKVPMEDQLSKIIARLELMAEEMRVKAIESKIWRAAYEEKERLRKLKEERRTLEISSFQKSMQDAIRWQESNTFRNYIDHVEKNELAAEQPDEAMMAWVQWARDKADWYDPLIEKEDEWMVGIDRNSILKTEPQRTGGYGFNTFRETAEQNKSAWPLLPWYVKK
;
A
#
# COMPACT_ATOMS: atom_id res chain seq x y z
N MET A 1 25.77 -14.21 -13.89
CA MET A 1 24.83 -13.90 -14.97
C MET A 1 25.13 -12.52 -15.54
N SER A 2 25.45 -12.41 -16.82
CA SER A 2 25.52 -11.10 -17.49
C SER A 2 24.09 -10.59 -17.67
N LYS A 3 23.75 -9.49 -16.99
CA LYS A 3 22.44 -8.84 -17.09
C LYS A 3 22.54 -7.66 -18.06
N THR A 4 21.52 -7.50 -18.89
CA THR A 4 21.35 -6.34 -19.76
C THR A 4 20.04 -5.66 -19.38
N ILE A 5 20.10 -4.34 -19.18
CA ILE A 5 18.93 -3.52 -18.88
C ILE A 5 18.50 -2.87 -20.19
N PHE A 6 17.22 -3.00 -20.52
CA PHE A 6 16.60 -2.38 -21.69
C PHE A 6 15.58 -1.36 -21.22
N ASP A 7 15.73 -0.11 -21.65
CA ASP A 7 14.68 0.88 -21.54
C ASP A 7 13.53 0.59 -22.53
N ARG A 8 12.43 1.34 -22.42
CA ARG A 8 11.24 1.17 -23.25
C ARG A 8 11.48 1.30 -24.75
N GLN A 9 12.35 2.21 -25.16
CA GLN A 9 12.68 2.39 -26.57
C GLN A 9 13.58 1.24 -27.05
N GLN A 10 14.59 0.88 -26.26
CA GLN A 10 15.51 -0.21 -26.57
C GLN A 10 14.78 -1.56 -26.66
N LEU A 11 13.80 -1.81 -25.78
CA LEU A 11 12.99 -3.04 -25.86
C LEU A 11 12.13 -3.05 -27.14
N TYR A 12 11.54 -1.91 -27.51
CA TYR A 12 10.80 -1.77 -28.77
C TYR A 12 11.71 -2.06 -29.97
N ASP A 13 12.87 -1.42 -30.05
CA ASP A 13 13.81 -1.61 -31.15
C ASP A 13 14.25 -3.08 -31.23
N LEU A 14 14.48 -3.72 -30.08
CA LEU A 14 14.88 -5.13 -29.99
C LEU A 14 13.81 -6.08 -30.56
N VAL A 15 12.53 -5.92 -30.20
CA VAL A 15 11.44 -6.81 -30.65
C VAL A 15 11.00 -6.58 -32.09
N TRP A 16 11.34 -5.43 -32.66
CA TRP A 16 11.13 -5.11 -34.09
C TRP A 16 12.35 -5.43 -34.96
N ALA A 17 13.53 -5.64 -34.35
CA ALA A 17 14.74 -6.09 -35.05
C ALA A 17 14.85 -7.63 -35.14
N GLU A 18 14.35 -8.37 -34.14
CA GLU A 18 14.44 -9.83 -34.08
C GLU A 18 13.12 -10.48 -33.61
N PRO A 19 12.70 -11.63 -34.18
CA PRO A 19 11.55 -12.37 -33.67
C PRO A 19 11.70 -12.72 -32.18
N LEU A 20 10.60 -12.64 -31.43
CA LEU A 20 10.57 -12.99 -29.99
C LEU A 20 11.12 -14.39 -29.69
N LEU A 21 10.99 -15.33 -30.64
CA LEU A 21 11.55 -16.68 -30.53
C LEU A 21 13.09 -16.73 -30.65
N GLY A 22 13.69 -15.80 -31.40
CA GLY A 22 15.15 -15.65 -31.44
C GLY A 22 15.66 -15.02 -30.15
N LEU A 23 14.99 -13.95 -29.71
CA LEU A 23 15.29 -13.27 -28.45
C LEU A 23 15.15 -14.19 -27.22
N SER A 24 14.17 -15.09 -27.18
CA SER A 24 14.01 -16.07 -26.10
C SER A 24 15.09 -17.15 -26.06
N LYS A 25 15.84 -17.36 -27.15
CA LYS A 25 17.03 -18.22 -27.17
C LYS A 25 18.25 -17.49 -26.64
N LYS A 26 18.37 -16.19 -26.95
CA LYS A 26 19.48 -15.33 -26.53
C LYS A 26 19.41 -14.93 -25.06
N TYR A 27 18.21 -14.58 -24.60
CA TYR A 27 17.94 -14.18 -23.23
C TYR A 27 17.26 -15.30 -22.46
N ASN A 28 17.50 -15.34 -21.16
CA ASN A 28 16.97 -16.33 -20.23
C ASN A 28 15.50 -16.04 -19.89
N ILE A 29 14.64 -16.00 -20.91
CA ILE A 29 13.22 -15.69 -20.79
C ILE A 29 12.41 -16.42 -21.88
N SER A 30 11.21 -16.87 -21.56
CA SER A 30 10.31 -17.45 -22.57
C SER A 30 9.76 -16.36 -23.51
N ASP A 31 9.31 -16.76 -24.70
CA ASP A 31 8.64 -15.89 -25.67
C ASP A 31 7.36 -15.26 -25.07
N VAL A 32 6.60 -16.02 -24.27
CA VAL A 32 5.44 -15.54 -23.50
C VAL A 32 5.87 -14.56 -22.41
N GLY A 33 6.97 -14.85 -21.71
CA GLY A 33 7.53 -13.95 -20.69
C GLY A 33 7.98 -12.62 -21.28
N LEU A 34 8.68 -12.66 -22.42
CA LEU A 34 9.11 -11.48 -23.15
C LEU A 34 7.91 -10.67 -23.66
N ARG A 35 6.86 -11.34 -24.14
CA ARG A 35 5.59 -10.69 -24.53
C ARG A 35 4.90 -10.00 -23.34
N LYS A 36 4.89 -10.61 -22.15
CA LYS A 36 4.36 -9.98 -20.93
C LYS A 36 5.17 -8.73 -20.54
N ASN A 37 6.49 -8.77 -20.67
CA ASN A 37 7.33 -7.60 -20.43
C ASN A 37 7.03 -6.46 -21.41
N CYS A 38 6.88 -6.78 -22.70
CA CYS A 38 6.46 -5.80 -23.70
C CYS A 38 5.10 -5.17 -23.35
N LEU A 39 4.13 -5.99 -22.92
CA LEU A 39 2.81 -5.52 -22.52
C LEU A 39 2.87 -4.57 -21.31
N ARG A 40 3.63 -4.94 -20.26
CA ARG A 40 3.80 -4.10 -19.05
C ARG A 40 4.44 -2.75 -19.35
N MET A 41 5.32 -2.70 -20.36
CA MET A 41 6.01 -1.49 -20.79
C MET A 41 5.26 -0.74 -21.92
N GLY A 42 4.05 -1.20 -22.29
CA GLY A 42 3.27 -0.59 -23.37
C GLY A 42 4.01 -0.57 -24.72
N VAL A 43 4.82 -1.61 -24.98
CA VAL A 43 5.60 -1.82 -26.20
C VAL A 43 4.79 -2.70 -27.15
N PRO A 44 4.37 -2.20 -28.33
CA PRO A 44 3.68 -3.03 -29.32
C PRO A 44 4.67 -4.03 -29.93
N VAL A 45 4.20 -5.25 -30.16
CA VAL A 45 4.97 -6.34 -30.75
C VAL A 45 4.49 -6.65 -32.16
N PRO A 46 5.36 -7.11 -33.08
CA PRO A 46 4.95 -7.46 -34.43
C PRO A 46 3.81 -8.49 -34.46
N GLY A 47 2.80 -8.24 -35.31
CA GLY A 47 1.65 -9.12 -35.49
C GLY A 47 2.00 -10.46 -36.14
N THR A 48 1.09 -11.44 -36.02
CA THR A 48 1.22 -12.75 -36.65
C THR A 48 1.42 -12.61 -38.17
N GLY A 49 2.53 -13.13 -38.68
CA GLY A 49 2.90 -13.05 -40.10
C GLY A 49 3.73 -11.83 -40.51
N TYR A 50 4.06 -10.88 -39.61
CA TYR A 50 4.98 -9.78 -39.91
C TYR A 50 6.33 -10.29 -40.43
N TRP A 51 6.96 -11.21 -39.69
CA TRP A 51 8.26 -11.78 -40.04
C TRP A 51 8.24 -12.63 -41.31
N ALA A 52 7.14 -13.35 -41.57
CA ALA A 52 6.96 -14.11 -42.82
C ALA A 52 6.80 -13.17 -44.02
N LYS A 53 6.05 -12.06 -43.87
CA LYS A 53 5.92 -11.03 -44.92
C LYS A 53 7.25 -10.33 -45.21
N MET A 54 8.03 -10.02 -44.17
CA MET A 54 9.39 -9.47 -44.30
C MET A 54 10.32 -10.42 -45.06
N GLN A 55 10.33 -11.72 -44.73
CA GLN A 55 11.15 -12.72 -45.41
C GLN A 55 10.80 -12.89 -46.90
N HIS A 56 9.54 -12.67 -47.27
CA HIS A 56 9.07 -12.74 -48.66
C HIS A 56 9.00 -11.36 -49.35
N GLY A 57 9.67 -10.34 -48.81
CA GLY A 57 9.79 -9.02 -49.44
C GLY A 57 8.48 -8.25 -49.61
N LYS A 58 7.43 -8.57 -48.84
CA LYS A 58 6.13 -7.89 -48.89
C LYS A 58 6.13 -6.67 -47.98
N THR A 59 5.43 -5.61 -48.38
CA THR A 59 5.28 -4.39 -47.58
C THR A 59 4.61 -4.70 -46.24
N THR A 60 5.27 -4.31 -45.14
CA THR A 60 4.77 -4.45 -43.77
C THR A 60 4.59 -3.09 -43.11
N THR A 61 3.64 -3.00 -42.18
CA THR A 61 3.40 -1.81 -41.37
C THR A 61 4.02 -2.01 -39.98
N VAL A 62 4.88 -1.08 -39.58
CA VAL A 62 5.46 -1.04 -38.22
C VAL A 62 4.55 -0.22 -37.34
N THR A 63 4.11 -0.78 -36.21
CA THR A 63 3.27 -0.06 -35.24
C THR A 63 4.15 0.89 -34.44
N PRO A 64 3.90 2.20 -34.43
CA PRO A 64 4.72 3.14 -33.68
C PRO A 64 4.59 2.93 -32.17
N LEU A 65 5.67 3.18 -31.43
CA LEU A 65 5.67 3.15 -29.97
C LEU A 65 4.77 4.28 -29.42
N PRO A 66 3.75 4.00 -28.59
CA PRO A 66 2.89 5.03 -28.01
C PRO A 66 3.70 6.02 -27.17
N LYS A 67 3.42 7.34 -27.27
CA LYS A 67 4.17 8.36 -26.50
C LYS A 67 3.81 8.34 -25.01
N ASP A 68 2.55 8.10 -24.70
CA ASP A 68 2.07 8.07 -23.32
C ASP A 68 2.12 6.66 -22.76
N HIS A 69 2.90 6.45 -21.70
CA HIS A 69 2.92 5.20 -20.95
C HIS A 69 3.09 5.48 -19.46
N TYR A 70 2.09 5.08 -18.68
CA TYR A 70 2.12 5.11 -17.23
C TYR A 70 2.32 3.66 -16.75
N GLY A 71 3.57 3.25 -16.57
CA GLY A 71 3.92 1.87 -16.22
C GLY A 71 5.42 1.65 -16.14
N GLN A 72 5.84 0.40 -16.29
CA GLN A 72 7.25 0.00 -16.17
C GLN A 72 8.08 0.59 -17.33
N THR A 73 9.21 1.22 -17.04
CA THR A 73 10.06 1.89 -18.05
C THR A 73 11.30 1.11 -18.45
N GLU A 74 11.67 0.10 -17.66
CA GLU A 74 12.85 -0.73 -17.88
C GLU A 74 12.57 -2.20 -17.63
N VAL A 75 13.26 -3.06 -18.37
CA VAL A 75 13.28 -4.51 -18.16
C VAL A 75 14.71 -5.01 -18.07
N VAL A 76 14.97 -5.92 -17.13
CA VAL A 76 16.24 -6.64 -17.04
C VAL A 76 16.08 -7.98 -17.76
N LEU A 77 16.90 -8.21 -18.79
CA LEU A 77 17.02 -9.51 -19.44
C LEU A 77 18.38 -10.10 -19.11
N TYR A 78 18.40 -11.36 -18.72
CA TYR A 78 19.64 -12.09 -18.43
C TYR A 78 20.07 -12.82 -19.69
N LEU A 79 21.35 -12.80 -20.05
CA LEU A 79 21.85 -13.66 -21.11
C LEU A 79 21.74 -15.14 -20.69
N ARG A 80 21.43 -16.01 -21.64
CA ARG A 80 21.36 -17.45 -21.41
C ARG A 80 22.73 -17.98 -20.98
N ASP A 81 22.75 -18.75 -19.89
CA ASP A 81 23.92 -19.42 -19.31
C ASP A 81 23.58 -20.91 -19.18
N GLU A 82 24.54 -21.79 -19.48
CA GLU A 82 24.37 -23.25 -19.45
C GLU A 82 23.90 -23.76 -18.08
N ASN A 83 24.21 -23.03 -17.01
CA ASN A 83 23.84 -23.40 -15.64
C ASN A 83 22.39 -23.03 -15.27
N HIS A 84 21.67 -22.25 -16.09
CA HIS A 84 20.31 -21.75 -15.74
C HIS A 84 19.41 -21.62 -16.98
N PRO A 85 18.89 -22.73 -17.56
CA PRO A 85 18.09 -22.66 -18.78
C PRO A 85 16.64 -22.20 -18.50
N ALA A 86 16.25 -21.02 -19.00
CA ALA A 86 14.86 -20.54 -18.93
C ALA A 86 13.88 -21.28 -19.86
N THR A 87 14.37 -22.21 -20.68
CA THR A 87 13.59 -23.12 -21.50
C THR A 87 14.47 -24.30 -21.88
N ILE A 88 14.26 -25.45 -21.25
CA ILE A 88 14.78 -26.73 -21.77
C ILE A 88 13.86 -27.09 -22.94
N ASP A 89 14.36 -27.16 -24.17
CA ASP A 89 13.70 -27.82 -25.32
C ASP A 89 12.19 -27.57 -25.54
N GLY A 90 11.68 -26.35 -25.31
CA GLY A 90 10.25 -26.04 -25.46
C GLY A 90 9.36 -26.41 -24.26
N MET A 91 9.95 -26.81 -23.13
CA MET A 91 9.27 -27.06 -21.86
C MET A 91 8.94 -25.75 -21.13
N THR A 92 7.80 -25.73 -20.43
CA THR A 92 7.44 -24.64 -19.51
C THR A 92 8.43 -24.56 -18.35
N PRO A 93 8.61 -23.38 -17.68
CA PRO A 93 9.48 -23.27 -16.50
C PRO A 93 9.16 -24.30 -15.42
N GLN A 94 7.87 -24.63 -15.27
CA GLN A 94 7.41 -25.67 -14.35
C GLN A 94 7.92 -27.06 -14.76
N ALA A 95 7.82 -27.41 -16.04
CA ALA A 95 8.28 -28.71 -16.53
C ALA A 95 9.81 -28.83 -16.46
N ALA A 96 10.55 -27.75 -16.73
CA ALA A 96 12.00 -27.72 -16.56
C ALA A 96 12.41 -27.91 -15.09
N MET A 97 11.76 -27.19 -14.16
CA MET A 97 12.00 -27.35 -12.73
C MET A 97 11.61 -28.76 -12.24
N GLN A 98 10.50 -29.30 -12.73
CA GLN A 98 10.07 -30.66 -12.40
C GLN A 98 11.12 -31.70 -12.85
N ALA A 99 11.60 -31.63 -14.10
CA ALA A 99 12.64 -32.52 -14.61
C ALA A 99 13.95 -32.40 -13.82
N LEU A 100 14.30 -31.19 -13.38
CA LEU A 100 15.45 -30.97 -12.51
C LEU A 100 15.29 -31.70 -11.17
N ILE A 101 14.12 -31.58 -10.51
CA ILE A 101 13.82 -32.25 -9.24
C ILE A 101 13.85 -33.77 -9.41
N GLU A 102 13.28 -34.30 -10.49
CA GLU A 102 13.28 -35.73 -10.79
C GLU A 102 14.70 -36.29 -10.99
N ARG A 103 15.59 -35.48 -11.59
CA ARG A 103 17.00 -35.84 -11.79
C ARG A 103 17.81 -35.77 -10.50
N GLU A 104 17.57 -34.76 -9.66
CA GLU A 104 18.35 -34.52 -8.43
C GLU A 104 17.91 -35.39 -7.25
N HIS A 105 16.64 -35.80 -7.21
CA HIS A 105 16.04 -36.50 -6.08
C HIS A 105 15.27 -37.77 -6.48
N PRO A 106 15.81 -38.66 -7.33
CA PRO A 106 15.07 -39.82 -7.82
C PRO A 106 14.71 -40.82 -6.72
N ASP A 107 15.50 -40.89 -5.64
CA ASP A 107 15.27 -41.86 -4.56
C ASP A 107 14.25 -41.37 -3.54
N GLU A 108 14.25 -40.09 -3.18
CA GLU A 108 13.23 -39.51 -2.29
C GLU A 108 11.84 -39.50 -2.95
N LEU A 109 11.78 -39.36 -4.28
CA LEU A 109 10.52 -39.40 -5.01
C LEU A 109 9.89 -40.80 -5.08
N LYS A 110 10.63 -41.86 -4.73
CA LYS A 110 10.09 -43.23 -4.61
C LYS A 110 9.45 -43.41 -3.24
N ILE A 111 8.22 -42.93 -3.12
CA ILE A 111 7.48 -42.99 -1.85
C ILE A 111 7.00 -44.43 -1.63
N THR A 112 7.72 -45.15 -0.77
CA THR A 112 7.27 -46.47 -0.30
C THR A 112 6.21 -46.27 0.78
N GLY A 113 5.16 -47.10 0.81
CA GLY A 113 4.13 -47.07 1.87
C GLY A 113 4.64 -47.45 3.28
N GLN A 114 5.95 -47.35 3.52
CA GLN A 114 6.63 -47.60 4.77
C GLN A 114 7.64 -46.48 5.02
N LEU A 115 7.68 -45.97 6.24
CA LEU A 115 8.69 -45.02 6.68
C LEU A 115 10.01 -45.74 6.95
N LYS A 116 11.07 -45.34 6.25
CA LYS A 116 12.44 -45.81 6.47
C LYS A 116 13.35 -44.61 6.66
N ASP A 117 14.14 -44.63 7.74
CA ASP A 117 15.07 -43.55 8.08
C ASP A 117 14.37 -42.17 8.03
N ALA A 118 13.24 -42.06 8.75
CA ALA A 118 12.36 -40.89 8.66
C ALA A 118 13.02 -39.64 9.27
N ASP A 119 12.74 -38.48 8.69
CA ASP A 119 13.23 -37.21 9.22
C ASP A 119 12.73 -36.98 10.67
N PRO A 120 13.53 -36.38 11.56
CA PRO A 120 13.11 -36.08 12.94
C PRO A 120 11.77 -35.33 13.04
N LEU A 121 11.42 -34.47 12.07
CA LEU A 121 10.12 -33.81 12.03
C LEU A 121 8.97 -34.80 11.81
N ILE A 122 9.19 -35.84 11.01
CA ILE A 122 8.21 -36.88 10.71
C ILE A 122 8.05 -37.82 11.89
N ILE A 123 9.14 -38.19 12.56
CA ILE A 123 9.09 -39.01 13.78
C ILE A 123 8.24 -38.32 14.85
N LYS A 124 8.47 -37.01 15.08
CA LYS A 124 7.68 -36.23 16.03
C LYS A 124 6.22 -36.10 15.60
N ALA A 125 5.96 -35.85 14.31
CA ALA A 125 4.60 -35.78 13.78
C ALA A 125 3.85 -37.12 13.92
N GLN A 126 4.53 -38.24 13.68
CA GLN A 126 3.98 -39.58 13.87
C GLN A 126 3.57 -39.82 15.32
N ALA A 127 4.46 -39.52 16.27
CA ALA A 127 4.16 -39.66 17.70
C ALA A 127 2.95 -38.82 18.12
N ALA A 128 2.85 -37.59 17.62
CA ALA A 128 1.70 -36.71 17.88
C ALA A 128 0.40 -37.26 17.29
N LEU A 129 0.41 -37.74 16.05
CA LEU A 129 -0.77 -38.30 15.39
C LEU A 129 -1.23 -39.64 15.98
N LEU A 130 -0.34 -40.42 16.62
CA LEU A 130 -0.70 -41.68 17.28
C LEU A 130 -1.20 -41.50 18.70
N LYS A 131 -1.02 -40.32 19.31
CA LYS A 131 -1.55 -40.00 20.63
C LYS A 131 -3.08 -39.85 20.54
N ARG A 132 -3.81 -40.64 21.30
CA ARG A 132 -5.28 -40.57 21.41
C ARG A 132 -5.65 -39.83 22.68
N ASN A 133 -6.55 -38.85 22.58
CA ASN A 133 -7.18 -38.26 23.76
C ASN A 133 -8.45 -39.03 24.11
N GLU A 134 -8.97 -38.84 25.33
CA GLU A 134 -10.17 -39.53 25.82
C GLU A 134 -11.46 -39.18 25.05
N TYR A 135 -11.43 -38.08 24.29
CA TYR A 135 -12.56 -37.58 23.50
C TYR A 135 -12.57 -38.09 22.06
N TYR A 136 -11.55 -38.82 21.63
CA TYR A 136 -11.43 -39.33 20.26
C TYR A 136 -12.58 -40.27 19.91
N ARG A 137 -13.20 -40.06 18.75
CA ARG A 137 -14.16 -40.97 18.14
C ARG A 137 -13.61 -41.53 16.85
N ALA A 138 -13.94 -42.79 16.56
CA ALA A 138 -13.57 -43.42 15.31
C ALA A 138 -14.10 -42.60 14.12
N GLY A 139 -13.20 -42.17 13.23
CA GLY A 139 -13.52 -41.32 12.09
C GLY A 139 -13.19 -39.83 12.28
N ASP A 140 -12.75 -39.41 13.46
CA ASP A 140 -12.29 -38.04 13.70
C ASP A 140 -10.98 -37.75 12.92
N ILE A 141 -10.83 -36.49 12.51
CA ILE A 141 -9.55 -35.99 11.96
C ILE A 141 -8.60 -35.70 13.11
N LEU A 142 -7.44 -36.33 13.08
CA LEU A 142 -6.34 -36.08 14.00
C LEU A 142 -5.44 -34.99 13.44
N GLY A 143 -4.99 -34.09 14.33
CA GLY A 143 -4.05 -33.03 14.01
C GLY A 143 -2.77 -33.17 14.82
N THR A 144 -1.66 -32.76 14.24
CA THR A 144 -0.41 -32.53 14.99
C THR A 144 -0.54 -31.31 15.92
N GLU A 145 0.17 -31.35 17.05
CA GLU A 145 0.23 -30.25 18.01
C GLU A 145 1.09 -29.06 17.50
N SER A 146 0.99 -27.90 18.17
CA SER A 146 1.81 -26.72 17.91
C SER A 146 3.32 -27.04 17.94
N GLY A 147 4.10 -26.44 17.05
CA GLY A 147 5.55 -26.69 16.95
C GLY A 147 5.95 -27.87 16.06
N LEU A 148 4.99 -28.52 15.37
CA LEU A 148 5.22 -29.64 14.44
C LEU A 148 4.70 -29.32 13.03
N LEU A 149 4.97 -30.23 12.08
CA LEU A 149 4.41 -30.17 10.73
C LEU A 149 2.88 -30.27 10.80
N ASN A 150 2.16 -29.30 10.26
CA ASN A 150 0.70 -29.24 10.28
C ASN A 150 0.12 -30.32 9.34
N ILE A 151 -0.21 -31.46 9.95
CA ILE A 151 -0.81 -32.62 9.29
C ILE A 151 -2.16 -32.90 9.95
N ARG A 152 -3.23 -32.96 9.15
CA ARG A 152 -4.60 -33.19 9.61
C ARG A 152 -5.28 -34.32 8.84
N VAL A 153 -5.30 -35.52 9.39
CA VAL A 153 -5.78 -36.73 8.68
C VAL A 153 -6.52 -37.68 9.61
N SER A 154 -7.37 -38.53 9.06
CA SER A 154 -8.00 -39.65 9.79
C SER A 154 -7.02 -40.81 9.99
N ASP A 155 -7.32 -41.72 10.93
CA ASP A 155 -6.51 -42.92 11.25
C ASP A 155 -6.02 -43.70 10.01
N PRO A 156 -6.88 -44.03 9.03
CA PRO A 156 -6.45 -44.78 7.83
C PRO A 156 -5.41 -44.06 6.98
N GLN A 157 -5.34 -42.72 7.06
CA GLN A 157 -4.46 -41.91 6.21
C GLN A 157 -3.16 -41.49 6.91
N ILE A 158 -2.96 -41.79 8.20
CA ILE A 158 -1.75 -41.40 8.96
C ILE A 158 -0.47 -41.86 8.25
N ASN A 159 -0.34 -43.15 7.95
CA ASN A 159 0.91 -43.69 7.40
C ASN A 159 1.22 -43.09 6.01
N ARG A 160 0.21 -42.98 5.16
CA ARG A 160 0.34 -42.41 3.81
C ARG A 160 0.76 -40.94 3.86
N ALA A 161 0.10 -40.16 4.72
CA ALA A 161 0.44 -38.75 4.94
C ALA A 161 1.88 -38.57 5.42
N LEU A 162 2.33 -39.38 6.38
CA LEU A 162 3.70 -39.33 6.88
C LEU A 162 4.73 -39.70 5.81
N CYS A 163 4.47 -40.71 4.98
CA CYS A 163 5.40 -41.10 3.90
C CYS A 163 5.54 -39.99 2.85
N ILE A 164 4.43 -39.34 2.45
CA ILE A 164 4.46 -38.20 1.53
C ILE A 164 5.24 -37.03 2.14
N MET A 165 4.99 -36.73 3.41
CA MET A 165 5.66 -35.62 4.10
C MET A 165 7.14 -35.90 4.32
N ASP A 166 7.54 -37.14 4.57
CA ASP A 166 8.94 -37.53 4.72
C ASP A 166 9.73 -37.31 3.44
N ALA A 167 9.20 -37.78 2.31
CA ALA A 167 9.76 -37.51 1.00
C ALA A 167 9.87 -36.00 0.73
N PHE A 168 8.79 -35.26 0.97
CA PHE A 168 8.77 -33.81 0.81
C PHE A 168 9.84 -33.11 1.67
N VAL A 169 9.89 -33.39 2.97
CA VAL A 169 10.84 -32.77 3.91
C VAL A 169 12.28 -33.08 3.52
N LYS A 170 12.58 -34.33 3.15
CA LYS A 170 13.92 -34.73 2.70
C LYS A 170 14.34 -33.99 1.44
N ILE A 171 13.46 -33.90 0.43
CA ILE A 171 13.75 -33.15 -0.80
C ILE A 171 14.01 -31.68 -0.47
N MET A 172 13.12 -31.03 0.29
CA MET A 172 13.27 -29.62 0.62
C MET A 172 14.56 -29.35 1.43
N ARG A 173 14.92 -30.21 2.37
CA ARG A 173 16.18 -30.09 3.12
C ARG A 173 17.42 -30.28 2.24
N LYS A 174 17.42 -31.26 1.34
CA LYS A 174 18.53 -31.45 0.38
C LYS A 174 18.71 -30.25 -0.55
N ARG A 175 17.62 -29.52 -0.80
CA ARG A 175 17.61 -28.24 -1.54
C ARG A 175 17.95 -27.03 -0.68
N GLY A 176 18.35 -27.22 0.58
CA GLY A 176 18.74 -26.16 1.50
C GLY A 176 17.57 -25.31 2.00
N ARG A 177 16.36 -25.89 2.06
CA ARG A 177 15.17 -25.20 2.60
C ARG A 177 14.95 -25.60 4.06
N GLU A 178 14.42 -24.67 4.83
CA GLU A 178 14.20 -24.84 6.27
C GLU A 178 12.71 -24.84 6.62
N PHE A 179 12.40 -25.35 7.81
CA PHE A 179 11.05 -25.38 8.36
C PHE A 179 11.01 -24.61 9.67
N LYS A 180 10.08 -23.66 9.76
CA LYS A 180 9.79 -22.90 10.98
C LYS A 180 8.39 -23.20 11.46
N PHE A 181 8.20 -23.08 12.77
CA PHE A 181 6.92 -23.34 13.42
C PHE A 181 6.56 -22.12 14.25
N ARG A 182 5.37 -21.54 14.00
CA ARG A 182 4.81 -20.48 14.82
C ARG A 182 3.36 -20.81 15.10
N ASN A 183 3.02 -20.90 16.38
CA ASN A 183 1.71 -21.38 16.82
C ASN A 183 1.41 -22.75 16.16
N GLU A 184 0.19 -22.93 15.65
CA GLU A 184 -0.22 -24.15 14.92
C GLU A 184 0.12 -24.13 13.42
N ILE A 185 0.96 -23.19 12.97
CA ILE A 185 1.28 -23.00 11.55
C ILE A 185 2.70 -23.45 11.26
N THR A 186 2.84 -24.25 10.21
CA THR A 186 4.14 -24.63 9.64
C THR A 186 4.49 -23.71 8.49
N TYR A 187 5.70 -23.18 8.51
CA TYR A 187 6.27 -22.37 7.44
C TYR A 187 7.45 -23.10 6.82
N LEU A 188 7.42 -23.24 5.50
CA LEU A 188 8.58 -23.58 4.70
C LEU A 188 9.31 -22.30 4.32
N VAL A 189 10.60 -22.24 4.57
CA VAL A 189 11.45 -21.07 4.29
C VAL A 189 12.24 -21.30 3.01
N ILE A 190 12.00 -20.46 2.00
CA ILE A 190 12.73 -20.44 0.73
C ILE A 190 13.35 -19.05 0.55
N GLY A 191 14.65 -18.92 0.81
CA GLY A 191 15.31 -17.62 0.85
C GLY A 191 14.82 -16.79 2.04
N GLU A 192 14.25 -15.60 1.77
CA GLU A 192 13.62 -14.75 2.79
C GLU A 192 12.11 -15.00 2.93
N GLU A 193 11.52 -15.79 2.03
CA GLU A 193 10.08 -15.99 1.96
C GLU A 193 9.64 -17.13 2.89
N GLU A 194 8.66 -16.86 3.75
CA GLU A 194 8.04 -17.85 4.63
C GLU A 194 6.69 -18.27 4.07
N ILE A 195 6.61 -19.48 3.54
CA ILE A 195 5.43 -20.03 2.88
C ILE A 195 4.72 -20.96 3.84
N GLU A 196 3.51 -20.57 4.27
CA GLU A 196 2.65 -21.42 5.07
C GLU A 196 2.35 -22.74 4.35
N MET A 197 2.39 -23.85 5.07
CA MET A 197 2.05 -25.16 4.51
C MET A 197 1.14 -25.97 5.42
N THR A 198 0.29 -26.81 4.81
CA THR A 198 -0.56 -27.75 5.53
C THR A 198 -0.82 -28.97 4.66
N LEU A 199 -0.69 -30.16 5.25
CA LEU A 199 -1.22 -31.39 4.66
C LEU A 199 -2.53 -31.74 5.37
N ARG A 200 -3.61 -31.91 4.62
CA ARG A 200 -4.91 -32.32 5.19
C ARG A 200 -5.62 -33.36 4.37
N GLU A 201 -6.44 -34.17 5.02
CA GLU A 201 -7.46 -34.97 4.36
C GLU A 201 -8.71 -34.12 4.08
N THR A 202 -9.28 -34.28 2.89
CA THR A 202 -10.54 -33.61 2.52
C THR A 202 -11.74 -34.39 3.03
N SER A 203 -12.85 -33.69 3.24
CA SER A 203 -14.11 -34.30 3.70
C SER A 203 -15.20 -34.15 2.65
N THR A 204 -16.08 -35.14 2.58
CA THR A 204 -17.33 -35.08 1.83
C THR A 204 -18.44 -34.62 2.78
N ALA A 205 -19.19 -33.60 2.38
CA ALA A 205 -20.33 -33.12 3.14
C ALA A 205 -21.54 -34.03 2.90
N THR A 206 -22.05 -34.66 3.96
CA THR A 206 -23.30 -35.43 3.95
C THR A 206 -24.36 -34.68 4.76
N ILE A 207 -25.56 -34.57 4.21
CA ILE A 207 -26.68 -33.87 4.87
C ILE A 207 -27.46 -34.89 5.69
N ARG A 208 -27.60 -34.65 7.00
CA ARG A 208 -28.49 -35.43 7.85
C ARG A 208 -29.94 -35.18 7.44
N GLN A 209 -30.76 -36.22 7.47
CA GLN A 209 -32.22 -36.09 7.35
C GLN A 209 -32.81 -35.64 8.69
N ASP A 210 -32.41 -34.48 9.18
CA ASP A 210 -32.99 -33.80 10.33
C ASP A 210 -33.68 -32.49 9.91
N ARG A 211 -34.43 -31.89 10.82
CA ARG A 211 -35.19 -30.64 10.56
C ARG A 211 -34.29 -29.48 10.10
N TRP A 212 -33.01 -29.52 10.47
CA TRP A 212 -32.04 -28.46 10.22
C TRP A 212 -31.10 -28.76 9.03
N GLN A 213 -31.24 -29.92 8.39
CA GLN A 213 -30.37 -30.39 7.32
C GLN A 213 -28.87 -30.25 7.67
N THR A 214 -28.51 -30.68 8.88
CA THR A 214 -27.15 -30.53 9.42
C THR A 214 -26.15 -31.20 8.50
N ARG A 215 -25.03 -30.51 8.20
CA ARG A 215 -23.95 -31.06 7.36
C ARG A 215 -22.90 -31.73 8.23
N ASP A 216 -22.75 -33.05 8.05
CA ASP A 216 -21.60 -33.79 8.56
C ASP A 216 -20.47 -33.77 7.54
N LEU A 217 -19.24 -33.57 8.01
CA LEU A 217 -18.04 -33.67 7.19
C LEU A 217 -17.37 -35.01 7.46
N ILE A 218 -17.47 -35.93 6.50
CA ILE A 218 -16.87 -37.27 6.61
C ILE A 218 -15.55 -37.27 5.83
N PRO A 219 -14.40 -37.56 6.47
CA PRO A 219 -13.12 -37.71 5.77
C PRO A 219 -13.23 -38.73 4.62
N ASN A 220 -12.70 -38.40 3.46
CA ASN A 220 -12.92 -39.18 2.23
C ASN A 220 -11.66 -39.87 1.68
N GLY A 221 -10.58 -39.91 2.44
CA GLY A 221 -9.31 -40.53 2.09
C GLY A 221 -8.44 -39.73 1.12
N LYS A 222 -8.91 -38.58 0.60
CA LYS A 222 -8.15 -37.76 -0.34
C LYS A 222 -7.32 -36.72 0.39
N LEU A 223 -6.01 -36.75 0.18
CA LEU A 223 -5.07 -35.80 0.73
C LEU A 223 -4.99 -34.54 -0.13
N GLU A 224 -4.68 -33.43 0.53
CA GLU A 224 -4.42 -32.11 -0.04
C GLU A 224 -3.20 -31.51 0.66
N LEU A 225 -2.14 -31.23 -0.10
CA LEU A 225 -0.98 -30.48 0.36
C LEU A 225 -1.08 -29.06 -0.18
N LYS A 226 -1.26 -28.09 0.72
CA LYS A 226 -1.47 -26.69 0.38
C LYS A 226 -0.30 -25.84 0.87
N PHE A 227 0.10 -24.89 0.02
CA PHE A 227 1.09 -23.86 0.28
C PHE A 227 0.48 -22.47 0.06
N GLY A 228 0.70 -21.57 1.02
CA GLY A 228 0.13 -20.22 1.06
C GLY A 228 -1.28 -20.18 1.63
N SER A 229 -1.58 -19.16 2.43
CA SER A 229 -2.94 -18.87 2.93
C SER A 229 -3.74 -18.01 1.96
N TYR A 230 -3.07 -17.14 1.19
CA TYR A 230 -3.66 -16.22 0.22
C TYR A 230 -2.91 -16.29 -1.11
N ASP A 231 -3.52 -15.80 -2.19
CA ASP A 231 -2.90 -15.78 -3.52
C ASP A 231 -1.53 -15.06 -3.48
N PRO A 232 -0.46 -15.64 -4.05
CA PRO A 232 -0.41 -16.91 -4.78
C PRO A 232 -0.45 -18.16 -3.87
N THR A 233 -1.15 -19.21 -4.32
CA THR A 233 -1.16 -20.51 -3.63
C THR A 233 -0.77 -21.66 -4.56
N VAL A 234 -0.12 -22.67 -3.99
CA VAL A 234 0.17 -23.94 -4.66
C VAL A 234 -0.52 -25.06 -3.90
N THR A 235 -1.33 -25.84 -4.60
CA THR A 235 -2.03 -26.98 -4.02
C THR A 235 -1.79 -28.22 -4.85
N GLY A 236 -1.37 -29.30 -4.18
CA GLY A 236 -1.43 -30.67 -4.67
C GLY A 236 -2.61 -31.39 -4.02
N ARG A 237 -3.37 -32.17 -4.79
CA ARG A 237 -4.52 -32.94 -4.29
C ARG A 237 -4.56 -34.30 -4.97
N ASP A 238 -5.02 -35.30 -4.22
CA ASP A 238 -5.40 -36.58 -4.80
C ASP A 238 -6.49 -36.42 -5.85
N GLY A 239 -6.23 -36.98 -7.03
CA GLY A 239 -7.13 -36.96 -8.17
C GLY A 239 -7.01 -38.24 -8.98
N LYS A 240 -6.88 -38.10 -10.30
CA LYS A 240 -6.59 -39.25 -11.19
C LYS A 240 -5.17 -39.79 -10.99
N VAL A 241 -4.25 -38.88 -10.72
CA VAL A 241 -2.86 -39.19 -10.34
C VAL A 241 -2.80 -39.10 -8.82
N PRO A 242 -2.23 -40.08 -8.11
CA PRO A 242 -2.05 -40.00 -6.67
C PRO A 242 -1.09 -38.88 -6.30
N MET A 243 -1.16 -38.36 -5.07
CA MET A 243 -0.31 -37.27 -4.60
C MET A 243 1.19 -37.61 -4.71
N GLU A 244 1.53 -38.87 -4.42
CA GLU A 244 2.89 -39.41 -4.42
C GLU A 244 3.59 -39.15 -5.75
N ASP A 245 2.90 -39.45 -6.85
CA ASP A 245 3.41 -39.30 -8.21
C ASP A 245 3.41 -37.82 -8.69
N GLN A 246 2.72 -36.93 -7.96
CA GLN A 246 2.67 -35.51 -8.28
C GLN A 246 3.70 -34.69 -7.49
N LEU A 247 4.48 -35.31 -6.59
CA LEU A 247 5.33 -34.58 -5.66
C LEU A 247 6.37 -33.70 -6.36
N SER A 248 7.02 -34.19 -7.41
CA SER A 248 7.99 -33.41 -8.21
C SER A 248 7.34 -32.16 -8.83
N LYS A 249 6.15 -32.32 -9.39
CA LYS A 249 5.36 -31.23 -9.98
C LYS A 249 4.93 -30.20 -8.93
N ILE A 250 4.53 -30.64 -7.73
CA ILE A 250 4.12 -29.76 -6.64
C ILE A 250 5.31 -28.91 -6.18
N ILE A 251 6.46 -29.55 -5.93
CA ILE A 251 7.70 -28.86 -5.53
C ILE A 251 8.15 -27.88 -6.62
N ALA A 252 8.05 -28.26 -7.90
CA ALA A 252 8.39 -27.37 -9.01
C ALA A 252 7.53 -26.10 -9.03
N ARG A 253 6.21 -26.23 -8.83
CA ARG A 253 5.31 -25.07 -8.75
C ARG A 253 5.60 -24.21 -7.52
N LEU A 254 5.93 -24.83 -6.39
CA LEU A 254 6.25 -24.16 -5.14
C LEU A 254 7.53 -23.30 -5.24
N GLU A 255 8.61 -23.84 -5.80
CA GLU A 255 9.86 -23.11 -6.01
C GLU A 255 9.67 -21.91 -6.96
N LEU A 256 8.87 -22.09 -8.03
CA LEU A 256 8.52 -20.98 -8.93
C LEU A 256 7.66 -19.91 -8.25
N MET A 257 6.71 -20.32 -7.41
CA MET A 257 5.90 -19.39 -6.61
C MET A 257 6.78 -18.59 -5.65
N ALA A 258 7.74 -19.23 -4.99
CA ALA A 258 8.67 -18.57 -4.08
C ALA A 258 9.50 -17.50 -4.78
N GLU A 259 9.99 -17.78 -5.99
CA GLU A 259 10.72 -16.79 -6.79
C GLU A 259 9.82 -15.62 -7.21
N GLU A 260 8.57 -15.88 -7.60
CA GLU A 260 7.61 -14.81 -7.91
C GLU A 260 7.32 -13.92 -6.69
N MET A 261 7.17 -14.52 -5.50
CA MET A 261 6.99 -13.80 -4.24
C MET A 261 8.19 -12.90 -3.94
N ARG A 262 9.41 -13.43 -4.06
CA ARG A 262 10.65 -12.69 -3.86
C ARG A 262 10.72 -11.46 -4.76
N VAL A 263 10.41 -11.61 -6.05
CA VAL A 263 10.41 -10.48 -7.01
C VAL A 263 9.39 -9.42 -6.60
N LYS A 264 8.15 -9.82 -6.29
CA LYS A 264 7.10 -8.89 -5.83
C LYS A 264 7.46 -8.20 -4.51
N ALA A 265 8.15 -8.88 -3.60
CA ALA A 265 8.61 -8.30 -2.34
C ALA A 265 9.64 -7.18 -2.58
N ILE A 266 10.59 -7.38 -3.50
CA ILE A 266 11.57 -6.36 -3.90
C ILE A 266 10.88 -5.16 -4.54
N GLU A 267 9.98 -5.40 -5.52
CA GLU A 267 9.21 -4.35 -6.18
C GLU A 267 8.38 -3.53 -5.19
N SER A 268 7.73 -4.20 -4.23
CA SER A 268 6.95 -3.55 -3.19
C SER A 268 7.80 -2.70 -2.25
N LYS A 269 9.02 -3.16 -1.91
CA LYS A 269 9.98 -2.37 -1.10
C LYS A 269 10.38 -1.08 -1.83
N ILE A 270 10.70 -1.17 -3.13
CA ILE A 270 11.06 -0.01 -3.95
C ILE A 270 9.88 0.96 -4.07
N TRP A 271 8.69 0.45 -4.36
CA TRP A 271 7.49 1.26 -4.49
C TRP A 271 7.13 1.99 -3.20
N ARG A 272 7.22 1.30 -2.04
CA ARG A 272 6.98 1.91 -0.72
C ARG A 272 7.94 3.06 -0.44
N ALA A 273 9.24 2.86 -0.68
CA ALA A 273 10.24 3.90 -0.49
C ALA A 273 9.97 5.13 -1.38
N ALA A 274 9.64 4.90 -2.66
CA ALA A 274 9.31 6.00 -3.58
C ALA A 274 8.02 6.72 -3.20
N TYR A 275 7.01 6.00 -2.71
CA TYR A 275 5.75 6.55 -2.25
C TYR A 275 5.92 7.40 -0.98
N GLU A 276 6.67 6.90 0.02
CA GLU A 276 6.97 7.62 1.25
C GLU A 276 7.70 8.94 0.99
N GLU A 277 8.69 8.94 0.10
CA GLU A 277 9.41 10.17 -0.28
C GLU A 277 8.48 11.17 -0.99
N LYS A 278 7.62 10.69 -1.88
CA LYS A 278 6.63 11.54 -2.57
C LYS A 278 5.63 12.15 -1.57
N GLU A 279 5.16 11.38 -0.60
CA GLU A 279 4.26 11.86 0.44
C GLU A 279 4.94 12.88 1.37
N ARG A 280 6.21 12.67 1.71
CA ARG A 280 7.02 13.63 2.48
C ARG A 280 7.15 14.95 1.74
N LEU A 281 7.51 14.93 0.46
CA LEU A 281 7.59 16.13 -0.37
C LEU A 281 6.23 16.82 -0.51
N ARG A 282 5.13 16.07 -0.60
CA ARG A 282 3.77 16.63 -0.65
C ARG A 282 3.44 17.37 0.64
N LYS A 283 3.71 16.78 1.81
CA LYS A 283 3.48 17.42 3.11
C LYS A 283 4.28 18.70 3.28
N LEU A 284 5.57 18.68 2.95
CA LEU A 284 6.42 19.88 3.02
C LEU A 284 5.93 21.01 2.10
N LYS A 285 5.45 20.68 0.90
CA LYS A 285 4.86 21.67 -0.01
C LYS A 285 3.57 22.27 0.56
N GLU A 286 2.72 21.43 1.16
CA GLU A 286 1.47 21.90 1.75
C GLU A 286 1.73 22.77 3.00
N GLU A 287 2.64 22.36 3.88
CA GLU A 287 3.08 23.16 5.04
C GLU A 287 3.66 24.50 4.61
N ARG A 288 4.50 24.52 3.57
CA ARG A 288 4.99 25.79 3.02
C ARG A 288 3.85 26.64 2.48
N ARG A 289 2.91 26.04 1.74
CA ARG A 289 1.76 26.76 1.18
C ARG A 289 0.88 27.38 2.26
N THR A 290 0.59 26.65 3.33
CA THR A 290 -0.22 27.18 4.45
C THR A 290 0.50 28.29 5.19
N LEU A 291 1.81 28.17 5.40
CA LEU A 291 2.64 29.23 5.98
C LEU A 291 2.68 30.48 5.09
N GLU A 292 2.85 30.33 3.77
CA GLU A 292 2.85 31.46 2.82
C GLU A 292 1.49 32.16 2.80
N ILE A 293 0.39 31.40 2.74
CA ILE A 293 -0.98 31.96 2.75
C ILE A 293 -1.26 32.69 4.07
N SER A 294 -0.94 32.08 5.21
CA SER A 294 -1.19 32.69 6.52
C SER A 294 -0.34 33.94 6.75
N SER A 295 0.94 33.91 6.35
CA SER A 295 1.84 35.06 6.42
C SER A 295 1.34 36.20 5.52
N PHE A 296 0.88 35.88 4.31
CA PHE A 296 0.29 36.86 3.40
C PHE A 296 -1.01 37.46 3.96
N GLN A 297 -1.92 36.63 4.49
CA GLN A 297 -3.16 37.10 5.11
C GLN A 297 -2.90 38.04 6.29
N LYS A 298 -1.95 37.68 7.17
CA LYS A 298 -1.55 38.55 8.28
C LYS A 298 -0.97 39.87 7.79
N SER A 299 -0.04 39.81 6.83
CA SER A 299 0.58 41.01 6.25
C SER A 299 -0.46 41.96 5.63
N MET A 300 -1.49 41.41 4.99
CA MET A 300 -2.58 42.21 4.42
C MET A 300 -3.45 42.85 5.50
N GLN A 301 -3.75 42.11 6.58
CA GLN A 301 -4.48 42.68 7.73
C GLN A 301 -3.69 43.80 8.40
N ASP A 302 -2.39 43.62 8.58
CA ASP A 302 -1.51 44.65 9.14
C ASP A 302 -1.45 45.88 8.21
N ALA A 303 -1.33 45.69 6.90
CA ALA A 303 -1.36 46.81 5.95
C ALA A 303 -2.67 47.63 6.03
N ILE A 304 -3.82 46.95 6.15
CA ILE A 304 -5.13 47.60 6.31
C ILE A 304 -5.18 48.37 7.63
N ARG A 305 -4.82 47.73 8.76
CA ARG A 305 -4.80 48.38 10.08
C ARG A 305 -3.90 49.61 10.12
N TRP A 306 -2.73 49.53 9.49
CA TRP A 306 -1.82 50.66 9.36
C TRP A 306 -2.44 51.81 8.56
N GLN A 307 -3.06 51.51 7.42
CA GLN A 307 -3.75 52.53 6.61
C GLN A 307 -4.90 53.19 7.37
N GLU A 308 -5.71 52.41 8.07
CA GLU A 308 -6.82 52.90 8.88
C GLU A 308 -6.32 53.75 10.06
N SER A 309 -5.24 53.34 10.73
CA SER A 309 -4.60 54.12 11.81
C SER A 309 -4.12 55.48 11.30
N ASN A 310 -3.48 55.52 10.13
CA ASN A 310 -3.04 56.76 9.52
C ASN A 310 -4.22 57.64 9.06
N THR A 311 -5.27 57.02 8.55
CA THR A 311 -6.51 57.74 8.19
C THR A 311 -7.11 58.39 9.44
N PHE A 312 -7.14 57.67 10.57
CA PHE A 312 -7.64 58.19 11.83
C PHE A 312 -6.76 59.30 12.41
N ARG A 313 -5.43 59.16 12.36
CA ARG A 313 -4.49 60.23 12.73
C ARG A 313 -4.68 61.49 11.89
N ASN A 314 -4.83 61.35 10.57
CA ASN A 314 -5.09 62.48 9.68
C ASN A 314 -6.41 63.19 10.03
N TYR A 315 -7.44 62.44 10.41
CA TYR A 315 -8.71 63.02 10.89
C TYR A 315 -8.53 63.77 12.21
N ILE A 316 -7.81 63.19 13.18
CA ILE A 316 -7.50 63.83 14.47
C ILE A 316 -6.73 65.15 14.22
N ASP A 317 -5.69 65.12 13.39
CA ASP A 317 -4.89 66.31 13.04
C ASP A 317 -5.76 67.41 12.39
N HIS A 318 -6.76 67.04 11.58
CA HIS A 318 -7.69 67.99 10.98
C HIS A 318 -8.65 68.58 12.00
N VAL A 319 -9.17 67.79 12.94
CA VAL A 319 -10.03 68.27 14.04
C VAL A 319 -9.27 69.24 14.94
N GLU A 320 -8.05 68.88 15.34
CA GLU A 320 -7.18 69.72 16.16
C GLU A 320 -6.88 71.08 15.49
N LYS A 321 -6.54 71.07 14.19
CA LYS A 321 -6.27 72.30 13.42
C LYS A 321 -7.50 73.20 13.24
N ASN A 322 -8.68 72.63 13.03
CA ASN A 322 -9.89 73.41 12.83
C ASN A 322 -10.34 74.17 14.08
N GLU A 323 -10.13 73.59 15.27
CA GLU A 323 -10.51 74.24 16.54
C GLU A 323 -9.45 75.20 17.08
N LEU A 324 -8.17 75.00 16.76
CA LEU A 324 -7.14 76.02 17.02
C LEU A 324 -7.40 77.36 16.30
N ALA A 325 -8.29 77.37 15.30
CA ALA A 325 -8.78 78.58 14.65
C ALA A 325 -9.98 79.23 15.36
N ALA A 326 -10.59 78.56 16.35
CA ALA A 326 -11.61 79.11 17.25
C ALA A 326 -10.93 79.67 18.51
N GLU A 327 -11.30 80.87 18.94
CA GLU A 327 -10.51 81.71 19.87
C GLU A 327 -10.41 81.23 21.34
N GLN A 328 -10.85 80.02 21.69
CA GLN A 328 -10.66 79.44 23.05
C GLN A 328 -10.38 77.92 23.02
N PRO A 329 -9.31 77.44 23.65
CA PRO A 329 -9.00 76.01 23.73
C PRO A 329 -9.95 75.29 24.69
N ASP A 330 -10.73 74.35 24.17
CA ASP A 330 -11.59 73.44 24.95
C ASP A 330 -10.76 72.29 25.54
N GLU A 331 -10.62 72.27 26.87
CA GLU A 331 -9.89 71.22 27.62
C GLU A 331 -10.44 69.82 27.34
N ALA A 332 -11.76 69.71 27.09
CA ALA A 332 -12.41 68.46 26.78
C ALA A 332 -12.02 67.92 25.40
N MET A 333 -11.83 68.81 24.42
CA MET A 333 -11.31 68.47 23.09
C MET A 333 -9.86 68.00 23.16
N MET A 334 -8.99 68.70 23.91
CA MET A 334 -7.59 68.29 24.06
C MET A 334 -7.47 66.89 24.69
N ALA A 335 -8.31 66.57 25.67
CA ALA A 335 -8.39 65.23 26.25
C ALA A 335 -8.89 64.19 25.24
N TRP A 336 -9.84 64.55 24.37
CA TRP A 336 -10.29 63.67 23.28
C TRP A 336 -9.20 63.43 22.23
N VAL A 337 -8.46 64.47 21.80
CA VAL A 337 -7.35 64.35 20.84
C VAL A 337 -6.29 63.39 21.37
N GLN A 338 -5.88 63.55 22.63
CA GLN A 338 -4.88 62.68 23.23
C GLN A 338 -5.37 61.22 23.30
N TRP A 339 -6.59 61.00 23.78
CA TRP A 339 -7.21 59.67 23.78
C TRP A 339 -7.29 59.06 22.38
N ALA A 340 -7.69 59.84 21.37
CA ALA A 340 -7.83 59.36 20.01
C ALA A 340 -6.48 58.97 19.40
N ARG A 341 -5.41 59.73 19.67
CA ARG A 341 -4.04 59.38 19.28
C ARG A 341 -3.58 58.09 19.97
N ASP A 342 -3.84 57.94 21.26
CA ASP A 342 -3.51 56.71 22.00
C ASP A 342 -4.23 55.48 21.44
N LYS A 343 -5.50 55.62 21.03
CA LYS A 343 -6.26 54.55 20.35
C LYS A 343 -5.73 54.25 18.95
N ALA A 344 -5.29 55.26 18.20
CA ALA A 344 -4.64 55.04 16.90
C ALA A 344 -3.32 54.26 17.06
N ASP A 345 -2.51 54.60 18.07
CA ASP A 345 -1.25 53.91 18.38
C ASP A 345 -1.46 52.49 18.91
N TRP A 346 -2.55 52.24 19.65
CA TRP A 346 -2.95 50.89 20.03
C TRP A 346 -3.34 50.05 18.80
N TYR A 347 -3.99 50.65 17.82
CA TYR A 347 -4.50 49.95 16.63
C TYR A 347 -3.42 49.65 15.58
N ASP A 348 -2.44 50.55 15.45
CA ASP A 348 -1.37 50.48 14.45
C ASP A 348 -0.45 49.27 14.65
N PRO A 349 -0.31 48.37 13.66
CA PRO A 349 0.53 47.18 13.78
C PRO A 349 2.04 47.45 13.85
N LEU A 350 2.51 48.68 13.57
CA LEU A 350 3.90 49.07 13.74
C LEU A 350 4.23 49.62 15.13
N ILE A 351 3.21 49.98 15.91
CA ILE A 351 3.36 50.57 17.25
C ILE A 351 2.81 49.63 18.32
N GLU A 352 1.58 49.16 18.14
CA GLU A 352 0.85 48.26 19.05
C GLU A 352 0.91 48.67 20.52
N LYS A 353 0.70 49.98 20.78
CA LYS A 353 0.70 50.54 22.13
C LYS A 353 -0.28 49.76 23.02
N GLU A 354 0.11 49.42 24.24
CA GLU A 354 -0.79 48.78 25.19
C GLU A 354 -1.84 49.78 25.70
N ASP A 355 -3.07 49.32 25.89
CA ASP A 355 -4.16 50.11 26.41
C ASP A 355 -4.94 49.27 27.42
N GLU A 356 -5.00 49.75 28.66
CA GLU A 356 -5.58 49.05 29.81
C GLU A 356 -7.03 48.60 29.57
N TRP A 357 -7.79 49.38 28.79
CA TRP A 357 -9.20 49.12 28.54
C TRP A 357 -9.44 48.25 27.31
N MET A 358 -8.38 47.89 26.58
CA MET A 358 -8.45 47.09 25.35
C MET A 358 -7.78 45.72 25.48
N VAL A 359 -7.43 45.31 26.69
CA VAL A 359 -6.80 44.01 26.96
C VAL A 359 -7.72 42.87 26.54
N GLY A 360 -7.18 41.90 25.80
CA GLY A 360 -7.92 40.74 25.32
C GLY A 360 -8.82 41.00 24.11
N ILE A 361 -8.89 42.23 23.60
CA ILE A 361 -9.61 42.56 22.36
C ILE A 361 -8.71 42.28 21.15
N ASP A 362 -9.21 41.51 20.18
CA ASP A 362 -8.53 41.32 18.89
C ASP A 362 -8.58 42.64 18.10
N ARG A 363 -7.40 43.21 17.85
CA ARG A 363 -7.24 44.42 17.03
C ARG A 363 -7.85 44.21 15.65
N ASN A 364 -7.74 43.02 15.04
CA ASN A 364 -8.29 42.76 13.71
C ASN A 364 -9.82 42.64 13.67
N SER A 365 -10.53 42.67 14.81
CA SER A 365 -11.98 42.55 14.86
C SER A 365 -12.70 43.86 15.20
N ILE A 366 -12.00 44.87 15.72
CA ILE A 366 -12.65 46.05 16.32
C ILE A 366 -13.47 46.90 15.34
N LEU A 367 -13.08 46.94 14.07
CA LEU A 367 -13.79 47.67 13.01
C LEU A 367 -14.72 46.77 12.18
N LYS A 368 -14.75 45.46 12.46
CA LYS A 368 -15.66 44.53 11.78
C LYS A 368 -17.02 44.62 12.47
N THR A 369 -17.98 45.28 11.84
CA THR A 369 -19.39 45.17 12.23
C THR A 369 -19.83 43.71 12.03
N GLU A 370 -20.26 43.04 13.11
CA GLU A 370 -20.88 41.73 12.96
C GLU A 370 -22.07 41.85 12.00
N PRO A 371 -22.22 40.96 10.99
CA PRO A 371 -23.43 40.93 10.21
C PRO A 371 -24.58 40.57 11.15
N GLN A 372 -25.57 41.47 11.27
CA GLN A 372 -26.79 41.18 12.01
C GLN A 372 -27.35 39.84 11.52
N ARG A 373 -27.42 38.85 12.42
CA ARG A 373 -28.09 37.58 12.18
C ARG A 373 -29.57 37.86 11.88
N THR A 374 -29.94 37.95 10.60
CA THR A 374 -31.35 37.95 10.20
C THR A 374 -31.87 36.52 10.31
N GLY A 375 -32.51 36.21 11.44
CA GLY A 375 -33.20 34.95 11.66
C GLY A 375 -34.39 35.13 12.60
N GLY A 376 -35.59 35.18 12.00
CA GLY A 376 -36.84 34.62 12.52
C GLY A 376 -37.44 35.16 13.83
N TYR A 377 -38.55 35.89 13.69
CA TYR A 377 -39.68 36.07 14.62
C TYR A 377 -39.47 35.78 16.12
N GLY A 378 -39.53 36.85 16.91
CA GLY A 378 -39.82 36.79 18.34
C GLY A 378 -40.00 38.20 18.89
N PHE A 379 -41.27 38.63 19.04
CA PHE A 379 -41.62 39.81 19.83
C PHE A 379 -41.00 39.70 21.23
N ASN A 380 -40.22 40.70 21.64
CA ASN A 380 -40.55 41.35 22.90
C ASN A 380 -40.01 42.78 22.99
N THR A 381 -40.92 43.61 23.46
CA THR A 381 -40.81 45.02 23.79
C THR A 381 -39.73 45.29 24.82
N PHE A 382 -38.83 46.23 24.53
CA PHE A 382 -38.44 47.24 25.51
C PHE A 382 -38.30 48.58 24.80
N ARG A 383 -39.20 49.48 25.19
CA ARG A 383 -39.23 50.88 24.78
C ARG A 383 -38.50 51.61 25.90
N GLU A 384 -37.33 52.15 25.62
CA GLU A 384 -36.82 53.27 26.41
C GLU A 384 -36.07 54.25 25.50
N THR A 385 -36.57 55.47 25.61
CA THR A 385 -36.18 56.71 24.97
C THR A 385 -34.68 56.93 24.93
N ALA A 386 -34.14 57.19 23.74
CA ALA A 386 -33.01 58.09 23.60
C ALA A 386 -33.42 59.19 22.63
N GLU A 387 -33.79 60.32 23.22
CA GLU A 387 -33.90 61.59 22.53
C GLU A 387 -32.71 61.81 21.58
N GLN A 388 -33.01 62.43 20.45
CA GLN A 388 -32.02 63.04 19.58
C GLN A 388 -31.23 64.08 20.38
N ASN A 389 -30.13 63.66 21.00
CA ASN A 389 -29.15 64.58 21.55
C ASN A 389 -28.29 65.11 20.39
N LYS A 390 -28.88 66.02 19.61
CA LYS A 390 -28.14 66.95 18.77
C LYS A 390 -27.40 67.90 19.71
N SER A 391 -26.11 67.64 19.96
CA SER A 391 -25.08 68.58 20.45
C SER A 391 -24.18 67.95 21.52
N ALA A 392 -23.17 67.19 21.09
CA ALA A 392 -21.90 67.07 21.80
C ALA A 392 -20.83 66.57 20.82
N TRP A 393 -20.29 67.48 20.04
CA TRP A 393 -18.98 67.30 19.41
C TRP A 393 -17.91 67.30 20.53
N PRO A 394 -16.87 66.45 20.48
CA PRO A 394 -16.85 65.01 20.19
C PRO A 394 -17.10 64.15 21.47
N LEU A 395 -17.28 62.84 21.27
CA LEU A 395 -17.48 61.85 22.34
C LEU A 395 -16.30 61.83 23.32
N LEU A 396 -16.41 62.59 24.41
CA LEU A 396 -15.37 62.67 25.43
C LEU A 396 -15.03 61.28 26.00
N PRO A 397 -13.74 61.00 26.27
CA PRO A 397 -13.33 59.81 27.00
C PRO A 397 -14.12 59.69 28.30
N TRP A 398 -14.42 58.47 28.72
CA TRP A 398 -15.32 58.23 29.86
C TRP A 398 -14.84 58.91 31.16
N TYR A 399 -13.54 59.13 31.31
CA TYR A 399 -12.92 59.79 32.47
C TYR A 399 -12.97 61.33 32.43
N VAL A 400 -13.39 61.94 31.31
CA VAL A 400 -13.54 63.40 31.15
C VAL A 400 -14.99 63.84 31.44
N LYS A 401 -15.95 62.92 31.43
CA LYS A 401 -17.34 63.19 31.81
C LYS A 401 -17.45 63.20 33.34
N LYS A 402 -17.55 64.39 33.94
CA LYS A 402 -17.84 64.55 35.37
C LYS A 402 -19.27 64.15 35.72
#